data_AF-A0A2N2JNP6-F1
#
_entry.id   AF-A0A2N2JNP6-F1
#
_cell.length_a   1.000
_cell.length_b   1.000
_cell.length_c   1.000
_cell.angle_alpha   90.00
_cell.angle_beta   90.00
_cell.angle_gamma   90.00
#
_symmetry.space_group_name_H-M   'P 1'
#
loop_
_entity.id
_entity.type
_entity.pdbx_description
1 polymer ?
#
loop_
_entity_poly.entity_id
_entity_poly.type
_entity_poly.pdbx_seq_one_letter_code
_entity_poly.pdbx_strand_id
1 'polypeptide(L)'
;MVMYGGLALAGETISFEDPKGDDDGPGQYTYPTDAVYTPGSFDLTDVEIADKGDTVEVSVTVKAKIDDPWDSRAWDGNGFSLQMIVIHIDTDHKAGSGYKDGLPGFNVTFADDQRWDKALVISPQGRTRVQAEVSAKAAAMKKDILIPTTVSVRGRKLVARFAKKDLGADLSKQWGFQVLMQSNEGFPDKTDLLTRKVNEFGGQHRFGGGSDYDCDPHVMDLIAGKAQGDKSEKDAQHKMLGTFKCNPDGSGTRAVLQMVYPEG
;
A
#
# COMPACT_ATOMS: atom_id res chain seq x y z
N MET A 1 1.04 40.76 30.79
CA MET A 1 1.59 39.55 30.14
C MET A 1 0.44 38.87 29.41
N VAL A 2 0.28 39.17 28.13
CA VAL A 2 -0.81 38.61 27.31
C VAL A 2 -0.33 37.25 26.83
N MET A 3 -0.93 36.15 27.32
CA MET A 3 -0.76 34.84 26.71
C MET A 3 -1.48 34.87 25.36
N TYR A 4 -0.72 34.88 24.27
CA TYR A 4 -1.25 34.44 22.98
C TYR A 4 -1.39 32.93 23.05
N GLY A 5 -2.61 32.45 23.31
CA GLY A 5 -2.99 31.08 23.01
C GLY A 5 -2.93 30.92 21.48
N GLY A 6 -1.86 30.31 20.99
CA GLY A 6 -1.79 29.92 19.59
C GLY A 6 -2.90 28.92 19.31
N LEU A 7 -3.85 29.29 18.45
CA LEU A 7 -4.65 28.29 17.75
C LEU A 7 -3.64 27.42 16.99
N ALA A 8 -3.54 26.14 17.37
CA ALA A 8 -2.92 25.17 16.48
C ALA A 8 -3.76 25.19 15.19
N LEU A 9 -3.17 25.67 14.10
CA LEU A 9 -3.75 25.50 12.77
C LEU A 9 -3.95 24.00 12.58
N ALA A 10 -5.18 23.56 12.35
CA ALA A 10 -5.44 22.17 12.00
C ALA A 10 -4.68 21.90 10.69
N GLY A 11 -3.74 20.94 10.73
CA GLY A 11 -2.99 20.53 9.55
C GLY A 11 -3.92 19.92 8.50
N GLU A 12 -3.47 19.93 7.24
CA GLU A 12 -4.19 19.35 6.11
C GLU A 12 -4.55 17.87 6.41
N THR A 13 -5.74 17.44 5.99
CA THR A 13 -6.19 16.05 6.13
C THR A 13 -6.83 15.60 4.83
N ILE A 14 -6.35 14.48 4.32
CA ILE A 14 -6.81 13.83 3.10
C ILE A 14 -7.38 12.48 3.49
N SER A 15 -8.58 12.17 3.01
CA SER A 15 -9.30 10.94 3.36
C SER A 15 -9.81 10.26 2.10
N PHE A 16 -9.74 8.94 2.10
CA PHE A 16 -10.20 8.04 1.06
C PHE A 16 -11.07 6.96 1.70
N GLU A 17 -12.20 6.65 1.06
CA GLU A 17 -13.06 5.53 1.43
C GLU A 17 -12.97 4.45 0.34
N ASP A 18 -13.16 3.19 0.74
CA ASP A 18 -13.04 2.04 -0.15
C ASP A 18 -14.16 1.02 0.10
N PRO A 19 -14.77 0.43 -0.97
CA PRO A 19 -16.00 -0.34 -0.84
C PRO A 19 -15.75 -1.80 -0.42
N LYS A 20 -15.79 -2.10 0.87
CA LYS A 20 -15.82 -3.47 1.45
C LYS A 20 -16.12 -4.65 0.50
N GLY A 21 -15.22 -5.63 0.49
CA GLY A 21 -15.39 -6.96 -0.10
C GLY A 21 -14.90 -7.04 -1.54
N ASP A 22 -13.77 -6.42 -1.79
CA ASP A 22 -12.99 -6.36 -3.03
C ASP A 22 -11.50 -6.62 -2.74
N ASP A 23 -11.21 -7.33 -1.67
CA ASP A 23 -9.90 -7.90 -1.35
C ASP A 23 -9.56 -9.15 -2.21
N ASP A 24 -9.98 -9.13 -3.48
CA ASP A 24 -9.86 -10.18 -4.48
C ASP A 24 -9.04 -9.74 -5.72
N GLY A 25 -8.26 -8.67 -5.57
CA GLY A 25 -7.32 -8.14 -6.56
C GLY A 25 -8.01 -7.80 -7.89
N PRO A 26 -7.64 -8.44 -9.02
CA PRO A 26 -8.32 -8.27 -10.31
C PRO A 26 -9.74 -8.89 -10.36
N GLY A 27 -10.25 -9.46 -9.26
CA GLY A 27 -11.61 -9.99 -9.13
C GLY A 27 -11.71 -11.51 -9.02
N GLN A 28 -10.58 -12.21 -8.95
CA GLN A 28 -10.55 -13.67 -8.86
C GLN A 28 -9.55 -14.22 -7.84
N TYR A 29 -8.84 -13.36 -7.10
CA TYR A 29 -7.88 -13.83 -6.11
C TYR A 29 -8.57 -14.52 -4.95
N THR A 30 -7.89 -15.50 -4.40
CA THR A 30 -8.38 -16.31 -3.28
C THR A 30 -7.40 -16.25 -2.13
N TYR A 31 -7.95 -16.10 -0.93
CA TYR A 31 -7.18 -16.13 0.31
C TYR A 31 -6.45 -17.47 0.50
N PRO A 32 -5.32 -17.47 1.22
CA PRO A 32 -4.72 -18.71 1.70
C PRO A 32 -5.68 -19.48 2.62
N THR A 33 -5.49 -20.79 2.72
CA THR A 33 -6.42 -21.66 3.45
C THR A 33 -6.18 -21.71 4.95
N ASP A 34 -5.05 -21.19 5.46
CA ASP A 34 -4.80 -21.11 6.89
C ASP A 34 -5.72 -20.09 7.56
N ALA A 35 -6.24 -20.43 8.75
CA ALA A 35 -7.21 -19.63 9.47
C ALA A 35 -6.67 -18.27 9.94
N VAL A 36 -5.35 -18.07 9.97
CA VAL A 36 -4.76 -16.76 10.28
C VAL A 36 -5.14 -15.70 9.25
N TYR A 37 -5.41 -16.07 7.99
CA TYR A 37 -5.84 -15.15 6.94
C TYR A 37 -7.36 -14.99 6.98
N THR A 38 -7.86 -14.25 7.96
CA THR A 38 -9.30 -14.05 8.16
C THR A 38 -9.90 -13.22 7.01
N PRO A 39 -11.11 -13.57 6.50
CA PRO A 39 -11.76 -12.78 5.44
C PRO A 39 -11.86 -11.29 5.81
N GLY A 40 -11.44 -10.42 4.91
CA GLY A 40 -11.38 -8.97 5.13
C GLY A 40 -10.11 -8.47 5.81
N SER A 41 -9.08 -9.31 6.01
CA SER A 41 -7.80 -8.86 6.59
C SER A 41 -6.99 -7.99 5.63
N PHE A 42 -7.29 -8.01 4.34
CA PHE A 42 -6.67 -7.18 3.30
C PHE A 42 -7.67 -6.26 2.59
N ASP A 43 -8.89 -6.15 3.11
CA ASP A 43 -10.01 -5.36 2.57
C ASP A 43 -9.96 -3.96 3.14
N LEU A 44 -9.48 -2.99 2.36
CA LEU A 44 -9.40 -1.59 2.73
C LEU A 44 -10.82 -1.04 2.94
N THR A 45 -10.96 -0.13 3.89
CA THR A 45 -12.24 0.59 4.06
C THR A 45 -12.05 2.08 4.17
N ASP A 46 -10.96 2.52 4.81
CA ASP A 46 -10.69 3.93 5.03
C ASP A 46 -9.18 4.18 5.08
N VAL A 47 -8.71 5.22 4.41
CA VAL A 47 -7.35 5.73 4.54
C VAL A 47 -7.41 7.22 4.86
N GLU A 48 -6.69 7.64 5.89
CA GLU A 48 -6.54 9.06 6.26
C GLU A 48 -5.06 9.41 6.33
N ILE A 49 -4.67 10.51 5.69
CA ILE A 49 -3.32 11.08 5.73
C ILE A 49 -3.46 12.49 6.29
N ALA A 50 -2.88 12.74 7.47
CA ALA A 50 -3.05 13.99 8.19
C ALA A 50 -1.69 14.61 8.56
N ASP A 51 -1.55 15.91 8.29
CA ASP A 51 -0.45 16.72 8.83
C ASP A 51 -0.67 16.94 10.33
N LYS A 52 0.32 16.52 11.14
CA LYS A 52 0.35 16.67 12.60
C LYS A 52 1.56 17.53 13.05
N GLY A 53 1.97 18.50 12.25
CA GLY A 53 3.12 19.37 12.50
C GLY A 53 4.41 18.78 11.93
N ASP A 54 5.26 18.20 12.78
CA ASP A 54 6.54 17.62 12.35
C ASP A 54 6.40 16.23 11.72
N THR A 55 5.20 15.64 11.79
CA THR A 55 4.91 14.31 11.26
C THR A 55 3.67 14.32 10.39
N VAL A 56 3.66 13.43 9.40
CA VAL A 56 2.46 13.00 8.70
C VAL A 56 1.99 11.69 9.34
N GLU A 57 0.76 11.67 9.81
CA GLU A 57 0.11 10.46 10.34
C GLU A 57 -0.75 9.83 9.26
N VAL A 58 -0.52 8.55 9.00
CA VAL A 58 -1.29 7.74 8.07
C VAL A 58 -2.08 6.72 8.87
N SER A 59 -3.39 6.76 8.76
CA SER A 59 -4.31 5.77 9.32
C SER A 59 -4.90 4.92 8.21
N VAL A 60 -4.73 3.60 8.28
CA VAL A 60 -5.31 2.64 7.32
C VAL A 60 -6.26 1.72 8.09
N THR A 61 -7.51 1.67 7.68
CA THR A 61 -8.54 0.81 8.25
C THR A 61 -8.87 -0.30 7.28
N VAL A 62 -8.95 -1.52 7.80
CA VAL A 62 -9.43 -2.69 7.04
C VAL A 62 -10.75 -3.21 7.61
N LYS A 63 -11.42 -4.09 6.88
CA LYS A 63 -12.70 -4.66 7.32
C LYS A 63 -12.57 -5.60 8.51
N ALA A 64 -11.54 -6.43 8.57
CA ALA A 64 -11.31 -7.35 9.68
C ALA A 64 -10.48 -6.71 10.81
N LYS A 65 -10.45 -7.38 11.97
CA LYS A 65 -9.51 -7.02 13.03
C LYS A 65 -8.09 -7.31 12.56
N ILE A 66 -7.17 -6.40 12.86
CA ILE A 66 -5.75 -6.60 12.60
C ILE A 66 -5.16 -7.35 13.79
N ASP A 67 -4.73 -8.57 13.52
CA ASP A 67 -4.13 -9.47 14.49
C ASP A 67 -2.63 -9.66 14.24
N ASP A 68 -1.96 -10.25 15.23
CA ASP A 68 -0.54 -10.58 15.18
C ASP A 68 -0.32 -12.09 15.37
N PRO A 69 -0.82 -12.93 14.43
CA PRO A 69 -0.78 -14.39 14.56
C PRO A 69 0.64 -14.97 14.63
N TRP A 70 1.66 -14.23 14.18
CA TRP A 70 3.06 -14.67 14.16
C TRP A 70 3.93 -13.97 15.20
N ASP A 71 3.30 -13.39 16.23
CA ASP A 71 3.96 -12.70 17.34
C ASP A 71 5.10 -11.78 16.86
N SER A 72 4.75 -10.74 16.11
CA SER A 72 5.72 -9.90 15.42
C SER A 72 6.77 -9.28 16.33
N ARG A 73 6.42 -9.07 17.60
CA ARG A 73 7.34 -8.53 18.59
C ARG A 73 8.51 -9.47 18.87
N ALA A 74 8.36 -10.78 18.66
CA ALA A 74 9.43 -11.76 18.80
C ALA A 74 10.53 -11.62 17.72
N TRP A 75 10.27 -10.89 16.62
CA TRP A 75 11.22 -10.64 15.54
C TRP A 75 11.38 -9.13 15.23
N ASP A 76 11.27 -8.29 16.27
CA ASP A 76 11.41 -6.83 16.19
C ASP A 76 10.40 -6.12 15.28
N GLY A 77 9.24 -6.74 15.07
CA GLY A 77 8.13 -6.23 14.29
C GLY A 77 7.23 -5.22 15.01
N ASN A 78 6.18 -4.81 14.29
CA ASN A 78 5.36 -3.64 14.62
C ASN A 78 4.04 -3.96 15.35
N GLY A 79 3.78 -5.21 15.71
CA GLY A 79 2.57 -5.64 16.44
C GLY A 79 1.40 -6.08 15.55
N PHE A 80 1.70 -6.52 14.32
CA PHE A 80 0.80 -7.18 13.36
C PHE A 80 1.65 -8.05 12.45
N SER A 81 1.04 -9.00 11.73
CA SER A 81 1.80 -9.98 10.94
C SER A 81 1.58 -9.91 9.42
N LEU A 82 0.36 -9.56 8.98
CA LEU A 82 -0.11 -9.96 7.65
C LEU A 82 -0.06 -8.84 6.61
N GLN A 83 -0.53 -7.64 6.94
CA GLN A 83 -0.74 -6.56 5.97
C GLN A 83 0.60 -5.95 5.53
N MET A 84 0.74 -5.59 4.27
CA MET A 84 1.84 -4.79 3.73
C MET A 84 1.22 -3.68 2.90
N ILE A 85 1.31 -2.45 3.40
CA ILE A 85 0.64 -1.30 2.76
C ILE A 85 1.69 -0.39 2.16
N VAL A 86 1.45 0.04 0.91
CA VAL A 86 2.28 1.04 0.25
C VAL A 86 1.39 2.14 -0.30
N ILE A 87 1.69 3.38 0.07
CA ILE A 87 1.02 4.58 -0.47
C ILE A 87 1.99 5.26 -1.40
N HIS A 88 1.72 5.21 -2.70
CA HIS A 88 2.44 5.96 -3.72
C HIS A 88 1.83 7.36 -3.84
N ILE A 89 2.67 8.38 -3.97
CA ILE A 89 2.26 9.79 -3.99
C ILE A 89 2.88 10.47 -5.21
N ASP A 90 2.03 11.02 -6.08
CA ASP A 90 2.41 11.97 -7.13
C ASP A 90 2.35 13.38 -6.52
N THR A 91 3.51 14.02 -6.35
CA THR A 91 3.60 15.31 -5.67
C THR A 91 3.61 16.50 -6.62
N ASP A 92 3.82 16.27 -7.92
CA ASP A 92 4.00 17.32 -8.93
C ASP A 92 2.97 17.28 -10.07
N HIS A 93 2.22 16.17 -10.19
CA HIS A 93 1.23 15.90 -11.23
C HIS A 93 1.76 16.18 -12.65
N LYS A 94 3.06 15.91 -12.85
CA LYS A 94 3.75 16.21 -14.10
C LYS A 94 3.99 14.93 -14.89
N ALA A 95 3.41 14.88 -16.08
CA ALA A 95 3.57 13.73 -16.96
C ALA A 95 5.03 13.36 -17.21
N GLY A 96 5.35 12.08 -17.04
CA GLY A 96 6.70 11.53 -17.16
C GLY A 96 7.65 11.81 -15.99
N SER A 97 7.26 12.63 -15.00
CA SER A 97 8.01 12.82 -13.75
C SER A 97 7.89 11.58 -12.85
N GLY A 98 8.72 11.46 -11.82
CA GLY A 98 8.65 10.32 -10.91
C GLY A 98 8.95 8.93 -11.50
N TYR A 99 8.57 7.90 -10.74
CA TYR A 99 8.82 6.50 -11.02
C TYR A 99 7.61 5.84 -11.70
N LYS A 100 7.87 5.09 -12.77
CA LYS A 100 6.84 4.31 -13.48
C LYS A 100 6.54 2.98 -12.80
N ASP A 101 7.57 2.27 -12.36
CA ASP A 101 7.42 0.96 -11.73
C ASP A 101 6.94 1.12 -10.29
N GLY A 102 6.02 0.25 -9.85
CA GLY A 102 5.71 0.10 -8.43
C GLY A 102 6.87 -0.53 -7.66
N LEU A 103 6.72 -0.63 -6.34
CA LEU A 103 7.75 -1.27 -5.51
C LEU A 103 7.97 -2.75 -5.89
N PRO A 104 9.21 -3.26 -5.78
CA PRO A 104 9.51 -4.65 -6.12
C PRO A 104 8.61 -5.64 -5.38
N GLY A 105 8.07 -6.61 -6.11
CA GLY A 105 7.14 -7.60 -5.58
C GLY A 105 5.66 -7.21 -5.55
N PHE A 106 5.28 -5.99 -5.99
CA PHE A 106 3.88 -5.62 -6.22
C PHE A 106 3.41 -5.90 -7.66
N ASN A 107 4.34 -6.01 -8.61
CA ASN A 107 4.07 -6.30 -10.02
C ASN A 107 3.09 -5.36 -10.73
N VAL A 108 3.12 -4.08 -10.34
CA VAL A 108 2.34 -3.01 -10.97
C VAL A 108 3.25 -1.94 -11.57
N THR A 109 2.69 -1.17 -12.50
CA THR A 109 3.25 0.07 -13.01
C THR A 109 2.21 1.18 -12.92
N PHE A 110 2.61 2.42 -13.10
CA PHE A 110 1.74 3.59 -13.10
C PHE A 110 1.59 4.17 -14.51
N ALA A 111 0.44 4.78 -14.78
CA ALA A 111 0.19 5.50 -16.03
C ALA A 111 1.28 6.56 -16.26
N ASP A 112 1.66 6.79 -17.52
CA ASP A 112 2.81 7.66 -17.83
C ASP A 112 2.63 9.11 -17.39
N ASP A 113 1.38 9.55 -17.22
CA ASP A 113 0.97 10.86 -16.74
C ASP A 113 0.66 10.92 -15.23
N GLN A 114 0.75 9.80 -14.50
CA GLN A 114 0.36 9.67 -13.09
C GLN A 114 1.35 8.79 -12.31
N ARG A 115 2.64 9.06 -12.50
CA ARG A 115 3.75 8.36 -11.83
C ARG A 115 3.92 8.89 -10.41
N TRP A 116 4.77 8.25 -9.61
CA TRP A 116 4.94 8.61 -8.19
C TRP A 116 6.31 9.20 -7.87
N ASP A 117 6.35 10.13 -6.93
CA ASP A 117 7.57 10.77 -6.43
C ASP A 117 7.97 10.27 -5.04
N LYS A 118 7.01 9.84 -4.23
CA LYS A 118 7.23 9.28 -2.87
C LYS A 118 6.42 8.01 -2.67
N ALA A 119 6.95 7.10 -1.86
CA ALA A 119 6.23 5.91 -1.43
C ALA A 119 6.32 5.76 0.10
N LEU A 120 5.18 5.62 0.78
CA LEU A 120 5.12 5.36 2.22
C LEU A 120 4.93 3.85 2.45
N VAL A 121 5.89 3.19 3.09
CA VAL A 121 5.84 1.73 3.32
C VAL A 121 5.48 1.42 4.76
N ILE A 122 4.30 0.82 4.99
CA ILE A 122 3.85 0.36 6.29
C ILE A 122 3.90 -1.17 6.30
N SER A 123 4.94 -1.69 6.95
CA SER A 123 5.25 -3.11 7.03
C SER A 123 5.12 -3.60 8.48
N PRO A 124 4.82 -4.89 8.71
CA PRO A 124 4.89 -5.47 10.03
C PRO A 124 6.35 -5.66 10.47
N GLN A 125 7.30 -5.68 9.52
CA GLN A 125 8.73 -5.70 9.78
C GLN A 125 9.21 -4.43 10.47
N GLY A 126 10.17 -4.59 11.38
CA GLY A 126 10.85 -3.47 12.02
C GLY A 126 11.57 -2.58 11.00
N ARG A 127 11.65 -1.28 11.29
CA ARG A 127 12.21 -0.25 10.40
C ARG A 127 13.56 -0.62 9.79
N THR A 128 14.49 -1.16 10.59
CA THR A 128 15.83 -1.56 10.13
C THR A 128 15.78 -2.65 9.07
N ARG A 129 14.89 -3.65 9.22
CA ARG A 129 14.74 -4.71 8.23
C ARG A 129 14.18 -4.16 6.92
N VAL A 130 13.15 -3.31 6.98
CA VAL A 130 12.57 -2.67 5.80
C VAL A 130 13.63 -1.83 5.06
N GLN A 131 14.45 -1.06 5.78
CA GLN A 131 15.54 -0.27 5.20
C GLN A 131 16.57 -1.15 4.45
N ALA A 132 16.91 -2.31 5.01
CA ALA A 132 17.83 -3.25 4.38
C ALA A 132 17.25 -3.83 3.07
N GLU A 133 15.98 -4.25 3.10
CA GLU A 133 15.26 -4.79 1.93
C GLU A 133 15.11 -3.74 0.82
N VAL A 134 14.72 -2.51 1.18
CA VAL A 134 14.67 -1.36 0.25
C VAL A 134 16.04 -1.12 -0.38
N SER A 135 17.11 -1.11 0.42
CA SER A 135 18.47 -0.87 -0.07
C SER A 135 18.94 -1.98 -1.02
N ALA A 136 18.55 -3.22 -0.77
CA ALA A 136 18.96 -4.37 -1.58
C ALA A 136 18.14 -4.51 -2.87
N LYS A 137 16.83 -4.25 -2.82
CA LYS A 137 15.88 -4.61 -3.89
C LYS A 137 15.29 -3.42 -4.64
N ALA A 138 15.26 -2.25 -4.01
CA ALA A 138 14.68 -1.01 -4.55
C ALA A 138 15.71 0.13 -4.63
N ALA A 139 16.99 -0.19 -4.86
CA ALA A 139 18.10 0.76 -4.78
C ALA A 139 17.92 2.03 -5.64
N ALA A 140 17.29 1.92 -6.81
CA ALA A 140 17.05 3.03 -7.74
C ALA A 140 16.02 4.05 -7.23
N MET A 141 15.15 3.64 -6.32
CA MET A 141 14.05 4.44 -5.77
C MET A 141 14.15 4.65 -4.25
N LYS A 142 15.19 4.10 -3.61
CA LYS A 142 15.36 4.10 -2.14
C LYS A 142 15.28 5.47 -1.47
N LYS A 143 15.66 6.56 -2.17
CA LYS A 143 15.67 7.92 -1.61
C LYS A 143 14.26 8.48 -1.42
N ASP A 144 13.29 7.89 -2.10
CA ASP A 144 11.90 8.32 -2.16
C ASP A 144 10.95 7.34 -1.48
N ILE A 145 11.47 6.21 -0.99
CA ILE A 145 10.76 5.27 -0.14
C ILE A 145 10.93 5.70 1.32
N LEU A 146 9.83 6.09 1.95
CA LEU A 146 9.77 6.52 3.33
C LEU A 146 9.25 5.38 4.21
N ILE A 147 9.87 5.23 5.37
CA ILE A 147 9.54 4.18 6.34
C ILE A 147 9.14 4.88 7.65
N PRO A 148 8.05 4.46 8.31
CA PRO A 148 7.53 5.17 9.46
C PRO A 148 8.49 5.11 10.65
N THR A 149 8.42 6.13 11.51
CA THR A 149 9.13 6.15 12.80
C THR A 149 8.40 5.32 13.84
N THR A 150 7.07 5.26 13.76
CA THR A 150 6.22 4.46 14.64
C THR A 150 5.07 3.85 13.85
N VAL A 151 4.67 2.65 14.23
CA VAL A 151 3.46 1.98 13.77
C VAL A 151 2.71 1.42 14.98
N SER A 152 1.39 1.53 14.98
CA SER A 152 0.55 0.99 16.04
C SER A 152 -0.77 0.46 15.50
N VAL A 153 -1.30 -0.58 16.14
CA VAL A 153 -2.55 -1.24 15.76
C VAL A 153 -3.64 -0.90 16.78
N ARG A 154 -4.85 -0.61 16.30
CA ARG A 154 -6.04 -0.30 17.10
C ARG A 154 -7.27 -0.97 16.48
N GLY A 155 -7.54 -2.22 16.89
CA GLY A 155 -8.66 -3.00 16.37
C GLY A 155 -8.48 -3.27 14.88
N ARG A 156 -9.19 -2.53 14.03
CA ARG A 156 -9.14 -2.66 12.57
C ARG A 156 -8.24 -1.63 11.88
N LYS A 157 -7.60 -0.75 12.65
CA LYS A 157 -6.84 0.41 12.16
C LYS A 157 -5.36 0.29 12.45
N LEU A 158 -4.52 0.45 11.44
CA LEU A 158 -3.09 0.72 11.53
C LEU A 158 -2.86 2.22 11.53
N VAL A 159 -2.02 2.72 12.42
CA VAL A 159 -1.60 4.13 12.46
C VAL A 159 -0.09 4.19 12.39
N ALA A 160 0.43 4.77 11.31
CA ALA A 160 1.85 4.95 11.05
C ALA A 160 2.21 6.44 11.02
N ARG A 161 3.39 6.80 11.55
CA ARG A 161 3.89 8.19 11.50
C ARG A 161 5.17 8.29 10.70
N PHE A 162 5.20 9.26 9.80
CA PHE A 162 6.34 9.59 8.96
C PHE A 162 6.85 10.97 9.33
N ALA A 163 8.16 11.20 9.25
CA ALA A 163 8.71 12.55 9.45
C ALA A 163 8.31 13.43 8.26
N LYS A 164 7.59 14.53 8.50
CA LYS A 164 7.06 15.39 7.42
C LYS A 164 8.16 15.91 6.50
N LYS A 165 9.31 16.25 7.08
CA LYS A 165 10.50 16.72 6.34
C LYS A 165 10.96 15.75 5.24
N ASP A 166 10.69 14.45 5.38
CA ASP A 166 11.15 13.43 4.41
C ASP A 166 10.26 13.38 3.15
N LEU A 167 9.03 13.93 3.22
CA LEU A 167 8.18 14.12 2.04
C LEU A 167 8.74 15.21 1.13
N GLY A 168 9.50 16.17 1.67
CA GLY A 168 10.13 17.26 0.92
C GLY A 168 9.24 18.46 0.63
N ALA A 169 7.94 18.38 0.96
CA ALA A 169 6.96 19.45 0.85
C ALA A 169 5.82 19.23 1.87
N ASP A 170 5.00 20.26 2.08
CA ASP A 170 3.80 20.15 2.93
C ASP A 170 2.72 19.29 2.24
N LEU A 171 1.95 18.56 3.04
CA LEU A 171 0.86 17.73 2.57
C LEU A 171 -0.15 18.59 1.79
N SER A 172 -0.55 18.12 0.61
CA SER A 172 -1.42 18.89 -0.30
C SER A 172 -2.49 18.01 -0.92
N LYS A 173 -3.72 18.53 -1.00
CA LYS A 173 -4.85 17.90 -1.70
C LYS A 173 -4.71 17.90 -3.23
N GLN A 174 -3.74 18.63 -3.76
CA GLN A 174 -3.40 18.65 -5.18
C GLN A 174 -2.55 17.44 -5.61
N TRP A 175 -2.02 16.68 -4.65
CA TRP A 175 -1.24 15.48 -4.92
C TRP A 175 -2.14 14.31 -5.34
N GLY A 176 -1.56 13.39 -6.13
CA GLY A 176 -2.16 12.11 -6.46
C GLY A 176 -1.75 11.05 -5.45
N PHE A 177 -2.65 10.14 -5.13
CA PHE A 177 -2.41 9.04 -4.19
C PHE A 177 -2.89 7.72 -4.77
N GLN A 178 -2.11 6.66 -4.55
CA GLN A 178 -2.57 5.30 -4.80
C GLN A 178 -2.11 4.41 -3.65
N VAL A 179 -3.06 3.78 -2.98
CA VAL A 179 -2.87 2.95 -1.79
C VAL A 179 -3.00 1.50 -2.21
N LEU A 180 -1.95 0.71 -2.01
CA LEU A 180 -1.95 -0.70 -2.33
C LEU A 180 -1.90 -1.51 -1.03
N MET A 181 -2.82 -2.45 -0.89
CA MET A 181 -2.79 -3.47 0.14
C MET A 181 -2.26 -4.79 -0.43
N GLN A 182 -1.29 -5.36 0.28
CA GLN A 182 -0.60 -6.58 -0.08
C GLN A 182 -0.39 -7.44 1.18
N SER A 183 0.04 -8.69 1.03
CA SER A 183 0.39 -9.55 2.17
C SER A 183 1.90 -9.60 2.39
N ASN A 184 2.34 -9.31 3.61
CA ASN A 184 3.73 -9.45 4.02
C ASN A 184 4.24 -10.91 3.91
N GLU A 185 5.50 -11.04 3.51
CA GLU A 185 6.32 -12.25 3.55
C GLU A 185 7.66 -11.93 4.22
N GLY A 186 7.96 -12.60 5.35
CA GLY A 186 9.20 -12.40 6.10
C GLY A 186 10.41 -13.06 5.44
N PHE A 187 10.17 -14.04 4.56
CA PHE A 187 11.18 -14.72 3.75
C PHE A 187 10.88 -14.57 2.26
N PRO A 188 10.87 -13.33 1.73
CA PRO A 188 10.42 -13.07 0.38
C PRO A 188 11.39 -13.62 -0.65
N ASP A 189 10.90 -13.77 -1.88
CA ASP A 189 11.75 -14.08 -3.02
C ASP A 189 12.85 -13.01 -3.21
N LYS A 190 13.88 -13.38 -3.98
CA LYS A 190 15.10 -12.57 -4.15
C LYS A 190 14.81 -11.15 -4.63
N THR A 191 13.78 -10.97 -5.45
CA THR A 191 13.39 -9.70 -6.07
C THR A 191 12.33 -8.93 -5.28
N ASP A 192 11.75 -9.53 -4.25
CA ASP A 192 10.47 -9.09 -3.69
C ASP A 192 10.67 -8.36 -2.36
N LEU A 193 10.06 -7.18 -2.21
CA LEU A 193 10.26 -6.33 -1.03
C LEU A 193 9.28 -6.73 0.08
N LEU A 194 9.59 -7.83 0.77
CA LEU A 194 8.79 -8.36 1.89
C LEU A 194 7.34 -8.68 1.50
N THR A 195 7.12 -9.04 0.24
CA THR A 195 5.80 -9.30 -0.33
C THR A 195 5.57 -10.79 -0.57
N ARG A 196 4.40 -11.29 -0.19
CA ARG A 196 3.88 -12.61 -0.54
C ARG A 196 3.25 -12.62 -1.94
N LYS A 197 3.68 -13.55 -2.79
CA LYS A 197 3.15 -13.73 -4.13
C LYS A 197 1.73 -14.32 -4.15
N VAL A 198 1.01 -13.96 -5.20
CA VAL A 198 -0.18 -14.66 -5.69
C VAL A 198 0.29 -15.73 -6.66
N ASN A 199 -0.36 -16.90 -6.59
CA ASN A 199 0.00 -18.08 -7.37
C ASN A 199 -1.20 -18.46 -8.25
N GLU A 200 -0.98 -19.33 -9.23
CA GLU A 200 -2.08 -19.94 -9.98
C GLU A 200 -3.04 -20.67 -9.01
N PHE A 201 -2.46 -21.48 -8.12
CA PHE A 201 -3.21 -22.24 -7.11
C PHE A 201 -2.90 -21.79 -5.69
N GLY A 202 -3.97 -21.54 -4.92
CA GLY A 202 -3.86 -21.23 -3.50
C GLY A 202 -3.30 -22.38 -2.67
N GLY A 203 -3.01 -22.10 -1.40
CA GLY A 203 -2.55 -23.09 -0.43
C GLY A 203 -2.55 -22.52 0.98
N GLN A 204 -1.94 -23.25 1.93
CA GLN A 204 -1.98 -22.85 3.34
C GLN A 204 -1.52 -21.41 3.58
N HIS A 205 -0.39 -21.01 2.99
CA HIS A 205 0.15 -19.64 3.07
C HIS A 205 0.31 -19.00 1.69
N ARG A 206 -0.53 -19.37 0.73
CA ARG A 206 -0.44 -18.93 -0.67
C ARG A 206 -1.78 -18.41 -1.15
N PHE A 207 -1.80 -17.17 -1.64
CA PHE A 207 -2.93 -16.66 -2.42
C PHE A 207 -2.99 -17.40 -3.76
N GLY A 208 -4.20 -17.60 -4.27
CA GLY A 208 -4.47 -18.25 -5.55
C GLY A 208 -5.21 -17.35 -6.53
N GLY A 209 -5.40 -17.82 -7.77
CA GLY A 209 -6.16 -17.10 -8.81
C GLY A 209 -5.31 -16.14 -9.66
N GLY A 210 -3.99 -16.12 -9.43
CA GLY A 210 -3.01 -15.38 -10.21
C GLY A 210 -2.28 -16.26 -11.22
N SER A 211 -0.96 -16.07 -11.34
CA SER A 211 -0.13 -16.83 -12.26
C SER A 211 1.23 -17.21 -11.65
N ASP A 212 1.70 -18.41 -11.96
CA ASP A 212 3.06 -18.85 -11.56
C ASP A 212 4.18 -18.27 -12.46
N TYR A 213 3.82 -17.46 -13.46
CA TYR A 213 4.75 -16.74 -14.33
C TYR A 213 5.14 -15.34 -13.80
N ASP A 214 4.66 -14.94 -12.61
CA ASP A 214 5.06 -13.73 -11.89
C ASP A 214 4.83 -12.41 -12.67
N CYS A 215 3.75 -12.39 -13.44
CA CYS A 215 3.33 -11.32 -14.34
C CYS A 215 2.13 -10.53 -13.77
N ASP A 216 1.33 -11.19 -12.92
CA ASP A 216 0.13 -10.68 -12.32
C ASP A 216 0.45 -9.81 -11.10
N PRO A 217 -0.41 -8.83 -10.78
CA PRO A 217 -0.16 -7.93 -9.67
C PRO A 217 -0.29 -8.67 -8.34
N HIS A 218 0.72 -8.57 -7.48
CA HIS A 218 0.60 -9.06 -6.11
C HIS A 218 -0.08 -8.00 -5.26
N VAL A 219 -1.33 -7.66 -5.57
CA VAL A 219 -2.12 -6.61 -4.88
C VAL A 219 -3.49 -7.18 -4.59
N MET A 220 -3.87 -7.19 -3.31
CA MET A 220 -5.15 -7.75 -2.88
C MET A 220 -6.27 -6.74 -3.02
N ASP A 221 -5.96 -5.47 -2.83
CA ASP A 221 -6.92 -4.37 -2.76
C ASP A 221 -6.17 -3.04 -3.00
N LEU A 222 -6.85 -2.06 -3.60
CA LEU A 222 -6.40 -0.69 -3.76
C LEU A 222 -7.57 0.31 -3.77
N ILE A 223 -7.27 1.58 -3.49
CA ILE A 223 -8.26 2.65 -3.69
C ILE A 223 -8.48 2.91 -5.19
N ALA A 224 -9.73 3.08 -5.59
CA ALA A 224 -10.12 3.25 -6.99
C ALA A 224 -11.17 4.33 -7.21
N GLY A 225 -11.35 4.72 -8.47
CA GLY A 225 -12.37 5.69 -8.86
C GLY A 225 -12.15 7.06 -8.20
N LYS A 226 -13.11 7.49 -7.38
CA LYS A 226 -13.01 8.73 -6.59
C LYS A 226 -12.62 8.47 -5.13
N ALA A 227 -12.43 7.21 -4.77
CA ALA A 227 -12.21 6.71 -3.43
C ALA A 227 -13.22 7.28 -2.42
N GLN A 228 -14.51 7.05 -2.73
CA GLN A 228 -15.66 7.47 -1.91
C GLN A 228 -16.45 6.27 -1.37
N GLY A 229 -15.89 5.06 -1.45
CA GLY A 229 -16.54 3.82 -1.00
C GLY A 229 -17.73 3.41 -1.86
N ASP A 230 -17.80 3.89 -3.11
CA ASP A 230 -18.88 3.52 -4.02
C ASP A 230 -18.65 2.11 -4.57
N LYS A 231 -19.72 1.33 -4.71
CA LYS A 231 -19.60 -0.06 -5.19
C LYS A 231 -19.00 -0.18 -6.59
N SER A 232 -19.10 0.85 -7.43
CA SER A 232 -18.47 0.87 -8.75
C SER A 232 -16.94 0.97 -8.70
N GLU A 233 -16.37 1.34 -7.54
CA GLU A 233 -14.92 1.42 -7.35
C GLU A 233 -14.30 0.02 -7.35
N LYS A 234 -15.06 -1.02 -6.97
CA LYS A 234 -14.68 -2.44 -7.16
C LYS A 234 -14.38 -2.77 -8.62
N ASP A 235 -15.31 -2.41 -9.51
CA ASP A 235 -15.14 -2.64 -10.95
C ASP A 235 -13.96 -1.83 -11.49
N ALA A 236 -13.70 -0.64 -10.93
CA ALA A 236 -12.56 0.18 -11.28
C ALA A 236 -11.23 -0.46 -10.82
N GLN A 237 -11.18 -1.02 -9.61
CA GLN A 237 -10.05 -1.82 -9.14
C GLN A 237 -9.81 -3.03 -10.05
N HIS A 238 -10.84 -3.85 -10.26
CA HIS A 238 -10.76 -5.07 -11.09
C HIS A 238 -10.24 -4.73 -12.49
N LYS A 239 -10.71 -3.62 -13.07
CA LYS A 239 -10.24 -3.12 -14.35
C LYS A 239 -8.77 -2.70 -14.32
N MET A 240 -8.33 -1.93 -13.32
CA MET A 240 -6.93 -1.48 -13.21
C MET A 240 -5.97 -2.66 -12.99
N LEU A 241 -6.29 -3.53 -12.03
CA LEU A 241 -5.47 -4.71 -11.75
C LEU A 241 -5.54 -5.74 -12.87
N GLY A 242 -6.64 -5.80 -13.62
CA GLY A 242 -6.84 -6.72 -14.75
C GLY A 242 -6.19 -6.29 -16.07
N THR A 243 -5.51 -5.15 -16.17
CA THR A 243 -4.85 -4.74 -17.43
C THR A 243 -3.58 -5.53 -17.75
N PHE A 244 -3.10 -6.36 -16.82
CA PHE A 244 -1.93 -7.18 -17.04
C PHE A 244 -2.17 -8.23 -18.14
N LYS A 245 -1.07 -8.70 -18.73
CA LYS A 245 -1.06 -9.82 -19.65
C LYS A 245 0.01 -10.78 -19.23
N CYS A 246 -0.32 -12.05 -19.21
CA CYS A 246 0.58 -13.11 -18.84
C CYS A 246 0.63 -14.18 -19.91
N ASN A 247 1.77 -14.29 -20.59
CA ASN A 247 1.97 -15.32 -21.59
C ASN A 247 2.61 -16.57 -20.93
N PRO A 248 2.33 -17.79 -21.45
CA PRO A 248 2.92 -19.03 -20.92
C PRO A 248 4.44 -19.15 -21.02
N ASP A 249 5.11 -18.21 -21.68
CA ASP A 249 6.57 -18.12 -21.76
C ASP A 249 7.17 -17.16 -20.70
N GLY A 250 6.34 -16.64 -19.80
CA GLY A 250 6.73 -15.66 -18.79
C GLY A 250 6.81 -14.22 -19.29
N SER A 251 6.59 -13.97 -20.59
CA SER A 251 6.50 -12.62 -21.12
C SER A 251 5.13 -12.01 -20.82
N GLY A 252 5.05 -10.67 -20.77
CA GLY A 252 3.80 -10.03 -20.41
C GLY A 252 3.91 -8.54 -20.23
N THR A 253 2.80 -7.95 -19.79
CA THR A 253 2.73 -6.56 -19.35
C THR A 253 2.12 -6.53 -17.95
N ARG A 254 2.69 -5.73 -17.06
CA ARG A 254 2.15 -5.52 -15.70
C ARG A 254 0.84 -4.74 -15.74
N ALA A 255 0.07 -4.83 -14.67
CA ALA A 255 -1.09 -3.97 -14.46
C ALA A 255 -0.65 -2.49 -14.42
N VAL A 256 -1.51 -1.59 -14.93
CA VAL A 256 -1.24 -0.15 -15.01
C VAL A 256 -2.23 0.58 -14.11
N LEU A 257 -1.72 1.18 -13.05
CA LEU A 257 -2.51 1.89 -12.06
C LEU A 257 -2.68 3.37 -12.39
N GLN A 258 -3.79 3.92 -11.92
CA GLN A 258 -4.07 5.34 -11.92
C GLN A 258 -4.00 5.88 -10.49
N MET A 259 -3.66 7.15 -10.34
CA MET A 259 -3.71 7.86 -9.07
C MET A 259 -5.11 8.40 -8.81
N VAL A 260 -5.48 8.49 -7.53
CA VAL A 260 -6.65 9.23 -7.06
C VAL A 260 -6.20 10.64 -6.67
N TYR A 261 -6.81 11.65 -7.28
CA TYR A 261 -6.57 13.06 -6.97
C TYR A 261 -7.76 13.62 -6.18
N PRO A 262 -7.60 13.95 -4.88
CA PRO A 262 -8.70 14.42 -4.03
C PRO A 262 -9.44 15.66 -4.55
N GLU A 263 -8.74 16.54 -5.27
CA GLU A 263 -9.29 17.77 -5.86
C GLU A 263 -9.44 17.71 -7.40
N GLY A 264 -9.44 16.50 -7.98
CA GLY A 264 -9.56 16.25 -9.42
C GLY A 264 -10.97 16.12 -9.98
#